data_AF-A0AAU5A8K1-F1
#
_entry.id   AF-A0AAU5A8K1-F1
#
_cell.length_a   1.000
_cell.length_b   1.000
_cell.length_c   1.000
_cell.angle_alpha   90.00
_cell.angle_beta   90.00
_cell.angle_gamma   90.00
#
_symmetry.space_group_name_H-M   'P 1'
#
loop_
_entity.id
_entity.type
_entity.pdbx_description
1 polymer ?
#
loop_
_entity_poly.entity_id
_entity_poly.type
_entity_poly.pdbx_seq_one_letter_code
_entity_poly.pdbx_strand_id
1 'polypeptide(L)'
;MMKTERLCAHCGGDMPLAARADARTCSTRCRVAAHRAEKKRVFPVELTTRDRWVRRASDKRPLTTTGRAASSTDAGTWSTHKNAAESVAGVGLGFVLSDVDDVVCIDLDHCLNPITGRLAPWAAAIVRDAGATYVEVSPSGDGLHIWGRADVRQGRRIRRPDGTAVEIYGTGRYIAMTGRRHGHSPSILGDVSALLRVIARGLR
;
A
#
# COMPACT_ATOMS: atom_id res chain seq x y z
N MET A 1 -23.11 36.85 -4.02
CA MET A 1 -21.87 36.20 -3.55
C MET A 1 -22.21 34.74 -3.27
N MET A 2 -21.90 33.81 -4.20
CA MET A 2 -22.21 32.38 -4.02
C MET A 2 -21.29 31.82 -2.92
N LYS A 3 -21.86 31.40 -1.79
CA LYS A 3 -21.13 30.63 -0.78
C LYS A 3 -20.80 29.28 -1.41
N THR A 4 -19.51 28.93 -1.50
CA THR A 4 -19.11 27.57 -1.84
C THR A 4 -19.57 26.66 -0.70
N GLU A 5 -20.69 25.96 -0.92
CA GLU A 5 -21.23 24.99 0.03
C GLU A 5 -20.20 23.89 0.23
N ARG A 6 -19.65 23.84 1.45
CA ARG A 6 -18.71 22.79 1.82
C ARG A 6 -19.51 21.59 2.28
N LEU A 7 -19.26 20.46 1.63
CA LEU A 7 -19.92 19.20 1.96
C LEU A 7 -19.05 18.34 2.90
N CYS A 8 -19.73 17.59 3.76
CA CYS A 8 -19.14 16.60 4.65
C CYS A 8 -18.56 15.44 3.84
N ALA A 9 -17.27 15.14 4.02
CA ALA A 9 -16.59 14.06 3.33
C ALA A 9 -17.10 12.65 3.69
N HIS A 10 -17.97 12.52 4.69
CA HIS A 10 -18.55 11.24 5.10
C HIS A 10 -19.98 11.03 4.61
N CYS A 11 -20.89 11.98 4.88
CA CYS A 11 -22.31 11.84 4.58
C CYS A 11 -22.79 12.67 3.39
N GLY A 12 -21.95 13.53 2.82
CA GLY A 12 -22.32 14.41 1.71
C GLY A 12 -23.21 15.59 2.08
N GLY A 13 -23.67 15.71 3.33
CA GLY A 13 -24.47 16.84 3.80
C GLY A 13 -23.64 18.09 4.11
N ASP A 14 -24.30 19.22 4.35
CA ASP A 14 -23.64 20.50 4.56
C ASP A 14 -22.74 20.53 5.80
N MET A 15 -21.62 21.22 5.68
CA MET A 15 -20.76 21.56 6.80
C MET A 15 -21.40 22.71 7.61
N PRO A 16 -21.41 22.62 8.96
CA PRO A 16 -21.89 23.72 9.79
C PRO A 16 -21.15 25.02 9.48
N LEU A 17 -21.85 26.15 9.48
CA LEU A 17 -21.24 27.47 9.26
C LEU A 17 -20.13 27.78 10.27
N ALA A 18 -20.26 27.25 11.50
CA ALA A 18 -19.26 27.39 12.57
C ALA A 18 -18.13 26.35 12.49
N ALA A 19 -18.12 25.46 11.49
CA ALA A 19 -17.06 24.47 11.34
C ALA A 19 -15.74 25.15 10.98
N ARG A 20 -14.65 24.61 11.52
CA ARG A 20 -13.30 25.09 11.20
C ARG A 20 -13.00 24.94 9.72
N ALA A 21 -12.12 25.81 9.21
CA ALA A 21 -11.72 25.83 7.81
C ALA A 21 -11.12 24.49 7.32
N ASP A 22 -10.55 23.68 8.20
CA ASP A 22 -9.96 22.37 7.87
C ASP A 22 -10.89 21.18 8.19
N ALA A 23 -12.08 21.42 8.77
CA ALA A 23 -12.99 20.37 9.16
C ALA A 23 -13.52 19.59 7.94
N ARG A 24 -13.29 18.28 7.91
CA ARG A 24 -13.74 17.40 6.82
C ARG A 24 -15.11 16.76 7.04
N THR A 25 -15.68 16.88 8.23
CA THR A 25 -16.93 16.19 8.61
C THR A 25 -17.87 17.11 9.38
N CYS A 26 -19.17 17.01 9.14
CA CYS A 26 -20.17 17.93 9.70
C CYS A 26 -20.45 17.74 11.21
N SER A 27 -20.03 16.63 11.81
CA SER A 27 -20.32 16.32 13.22
C SER A 27 -19.33 15.32 13.80
N THR A 28 -19.29 15.22 15.14
CA THR A 28 -18.55 14.15 15.84
C THR A 28 -18.98 12.77 15.38
N ARG A 29 -20.28 12.54 15.14
CA ARG A 29 -20.80 11.27 14.61
C ARG A 29 -20.19 10.95 13.24
N CYS A 30 -20.20 11.91 12.31
CA CYS A 30 -19.62 11.73 10.99
C CYS A 30 -18.10 11.53 11.06
N ARG A 31 -17.40 12.23 11.96
CA ARG A 31 -15.96 12.01 12.20
C ARG A 31 -15.66 10.59 12.67
N VAL A 32 -16.41 10.09 13.66
CA VAL A 32 -16.24 8.72 14.18
C VAL A 32 -16.58 7.68 13.10
N ALA A 33 -17.63 7.90 12.33
CA ALA A 33 -18.03 6.99 11.26
C ALA A 33 -17.02 6.99 10.09
N ALA A 34 -16.50 8.14 9.68
CA ALA A 34 -15.41 8.25 8.72
C ALA A 34 -14.16 7.52 9.20
N HIS A 35 -13.76 7.73 10.47
CA HIS A 35 -12.63 7.04 11.08
C HIS A 35 -12.83 5.51 11.11
N ARG A 36 -14.04 5.02 11.43
CA ARG A 36 -14.36 3.58 11.40
C ARG A 36 -14.31 3.04 9.97
N ALA A 37 -14.80 3.78 8.98
CA ALA A 37 -14.74 3.39 7.58
C ALA A 37 -13.29 3.34 7.07
N GLU A 38 -12.46 4.32 7.44
CA GLU A 38 -11.02 4.32 7.17
C GLU A 38 -10.30 3.15 7.85
N LYS A 39 -10.69 2.80 9.09
CA LYS A 39 -10.19 1.59 9.74
C LYS A 39 -10.58 0.30 9.01
N LYS A 40 -11.77 0.26 8.40
CA LYS A 40 -12.22 -0.87 7.57
C LYS A 40 -11.54 -0.95 6.20
N ARG A 41 -10.95 0.14 5.68
CA ARG A 41 -10.20 0.12 4.41
C ARG A 41 -8.89 -0.63 4.58
N VAL A 42 -8.93 -1.93 4.25
CA VAL A 42 -7.78 -2.84 4.31
C VAL A 42 -6.67 -2.40 3.34
N PHE A 43 -7.07 -1.95 2.14
CA PHE A 43 -6.16 -1.51 1.07
C PHE A 43 -6.49 -0.08 0.61
N PRO A 44 -5.50 0.67 0.09
CA PRO A 44 -5.72 1.96 -0.56
C PRO A 44 -6.75 1.87 -1.68
N VAL A 45 -7.59 2.89 -1.81
CA VAL A 45 -8.59 2.96 -2.91
C VAL A 45 -7.87 2.99 -4.26
N GLU A 46 -6.71 3.65 -4.29
CA GLU A 46 -5.83 3.73 -5.44
C GLU A 46 -5.41 2.35 -5.94
N LEU A 47 -5.21 1.36 -5.06
CA LEU A 47 -4.91 0.00 -5.52
C LEU A 47 -6.17 -0.76 -5.91
N THR A 48 -7.26 -0.63 -5.14
CA THR A 48 -8.46 -1.46 -5.33
C THR A 48 -9.31 -1.06 -6.54
N THR A 49 -9.14 0.15 -7.08
CA THR A 49 -9.79 0.60 -8.33
C THR A 49 -9.00 0.24 -9.61
N ARG A 50 -7.91 -0.52 -9.50
CA ARG A 50 -7.08 -0.96 -10.64
C ARG A 50 -7.25 -2.46 -10.86
N ASP A 51 -7.40 -2.87 -12.12
CA ASP A 51 -7.61 -4.28 -12.49
C ASP A 51 -6.28 -5.05 -12.63
N ARG A 52 -5.50 -5.04 -11.56
CA ARG A 52 -4.15 -5.66 -11.49
C ARG A 52 -4.01 -6.63 -10.32
N TRP A 53 -5.13 -7.16 -9.84
CA TRP A 53 -5.16 -8.07 -8.70
C TRP A 53 -5.03 -9.51 -9.16
N VAL A 54 -4.23 -10.28 -8.43
CA VAL A 54 -4.02 -11.71 -8.61
C VAL A 54 -4.21 -12.43 -7.27
N ARG A 55 -4.35 -13.74 -7.32
CA ARG A 55 -4.26 -14.62 -6.16
C ARG A 55 -2.80 -15.03 -5.94
N ARG A 56 -2.49 -15.54 -4.76
CA ARG A 56 -1.15 -16.01 -4.39
C ARG A 56 -1.20 -17.45 -3.91
N ALA A 57 -0.38 -18.32 -4.47
CA ALA A 57 -0.17 -19.68 -3.99
C ALA A 57 0.64 -19.73 -2.67
N SER A 58 0.60 -20.86 -1.97
CA SER A 58 1.40 -21.06 -0.74
C SER A 58 2.90 -20.93 -0.99
N ASP A 59 3.36 -21.36 -2.16
CA ASP A 59 4.74 -21.23 -2.66
C ASP A 59 5.08 -19.84 -3.22
N LYS A 60 4.21 -18.84 -3.02
CA LYS A 60 4.37 -17.46 -3.48
C LYS A 60 4.43 -17.31 -5.00
N ARG A 61 3.79 -18.18 -5.78
CA ARG A 61 3.51 -17.89 -7.20
C ARG A 61 2.19 -17.11 -7.37
N PRO A 62 2.10 -16.20 -8.36
CA PRO A 62 0.86 -15.53 -8.68
C PRO A 62 -0.09 -16.48 -9.42
N LEU A 63 -1.37 -16.41 -9.08
CA LEU A 63 -2.44 -17.19 -9.66
C LEU A 63 -3.54 -16.26 -10.18
N THR A 64 -4.22 -16.67 -11.24
CA THR A 64 -5.51 -16.12 -11.64
C THR A 64 -6.58 -16.44 -10.59
N THR A 65 -7.76 -15.83 -10.69
CA THR A 65 -8.90 -16.12 -9.81
C THR A 65 -9.44 -17.55 -9.94
N THR A 66 -9.06 -18.27 -10.99
CA THR A 66 -9.42 -19.69 -11.21
C THR A 66 -8.32 -20.65 -10.75
N GLY A 67 -7.19 -20.14 -10.23
CA GLY A 67 -6.09 -20.97 -9.72
C GLY A 67 -5.04 -21.38 -10.75
N ARG A 68 -5.13 -20.94 -12.00
CA ARG A 68 -4.04 -21.09 -12.99
C ARG A 68 -2.91 -20.09 -12.70
N ALA A 69 -1.71 -20.33 -13.21
CA ALA A 69 -0.61 -19.37 -13.11
C ALA A 69 -1.01 -18.03 -13.75
N ALA A 70 -0.72 -16.93 -13.05
CA ALA A 70 -0.84 -15.58 -13.60
C ALA A 70 0.54 -15.04 -14.00
N SER A 71 0.55 -14.09 -14.93
CA SER A 71 1.77 -13.40 -15.38
C SER A 71 1.92 -12.07 -14.65
N SER A 72 3.15 -11.61 -14.43
CA SER A 72 3.41 -10.25 -13.95
C SER A 72 3.48 -9.21 -15.07
N THR A 73 3.32 -9.62 -16.33
CA THR A 73 3.42 -8.75 -17.50
C THR A 73 2.27 -8.91 -18.50
N ASP A 74 1.41 -9.92 -18.34
CA ASP A 74 0.22 -10.11 -19.18
C ASP A 74 -1.05 -9.75 -18.39
N ALA A 75 -1.64 -8.62 -18.76
CA ALA A 75 -2.84 -8.06 -18.14
C ALA A 75 -4.08 -8.98 -18.28
N GLY A 76 -4.11 -9.86 -19.27
CA GLY A 76 -5.19 -10.84 -19.45
C GLY A 76 -5.27 -11.87 -18.32
N THR A 77 -4.23 -11.97 -17.50
CA THR A 77 -4.19 -12.89 -16.33
C THR A 77 -4.56 -12.21 -15.01
N TRP A 78 -4.81 -10.90 -15.02
CA TRP A 78 -5.14 -10.13 -13.82
C TRP A 78 -6.66 -10.01 -13.64
N SER A 79 -7.09 -9.44 -12.51
CA SER A 79 -8.49 -9.25 -12.20
C SER A 79 -8.75 -7.98 -11.40
N THR A 80 -10.03 -7.68 -11.20
CA THR A 80 -10.47 -6.66 -10.25
C THR A 80 -10.14 -7.09 -8.82
N HIS A 81 -10.00 -6.13 -7.90
CA HIS A 81 -9.85 -6.44 -6.47
C HIS A 81 -11.00 -7.32 -5.97
N LYS A 82 -12.24 -7.01 -6.37
CA LYS A 82 -13.43 -7.75 -5.94
C LYS A 82 -13.34 -9.24 -6.30
N ASN A 83 -13.09 -9.54 -7.57
CA ASN A 83 -13.02 -10.93 -8.04
C ASN A 83 -11.85 -11.69 -7.40
N ALA A 84 -10.71 -11.03 -7.22
CA ALA A 84 -9.58 -11.63 -6.51
C ALA A 84 -9.90 -11.87 -5.03
N ALA A 85 -10.59 -10.96 -4.35
CA ALA A 85 -10.96 -11.12 -2.94
C ALA A 85 -12.01 -12.22 -2.72
N GLU A 86 -12.96 -12.38 -3.63
CA GLU A 86 -14.02 -13.41 -3.57
C GLU A 86 -13.51 -14.82 -3.99
N SER A 87 -12.41 -14.89 -4.73
CA SER A 87 -11.82 -16.15 -5.18
C SER A 87 -11.21 -16.97 -4.03
N VAL A 88 -11.48 -18.27 -4.03
CA VAL A 88 -10.89 -19.26 -3.10
C VAL A 88 -9.53 -19.81 -3.54
N ALA A 89 -9.04 -19.44 -4.73
CA ALA A 89 -7.75 -19.94 -5.22
C ALA A 89 -6.57 -19.44 -4.37
N GLY A 90 -5.61 -20.32 -4.09
CA GLY A 90 -4.42 -19.99 -3.30
C GLY A 90 -4.73 -19.57 -1.86
N VAL A 91 -3.81 -18.83 -1.26
CA VAL A 91 -3.80 -18.49 0.18
C VAL A 91 -3.77 -16.99 0.45
N GLY A 92 -3.87 -16.16 -0.58
CA GLY A 92 -3.83 -14.71 -0.40
C GLY A 92 -3.95 -13.94 -1.71
N LEU A 93 -3.80 -12.63 -1.59
CA LEU A 93 -3.86 -11.68 -2.70
C LEU A 93 -2.46 -11.25 -3.14
N GLY A 94 -2.38 -10.70 -4.33
CA GLY A 94 -1.24 -9.96 -4.84
C GLY A 94 -1.68 -8.85 -5.78
N PHE A 95 -0.82 -7.87 -5.96
CA PHE A 95 -1.02 -6.75 -6.86
C PHE A 95 0.15 -6.68 -7.85
N VAL A 96 -0.15 -6.52 -9.13
CA VAL A 96 0.86 -6.44 -10.19
C VAL A 96 1.26 -5.00 -10.45
N LEU A 97 2.56 -4.73 -10.34
CA LEU A 97 3.19 -3.47 -10.72
C LEU A 97 3.44 -3.47 -12.22
N SER A 98 3.10 -2.36 -12.87
CA SER A 98 3.15 -2.20 -14.33
C SER A 98 3.57 -0.79 -14.68
N ASP A 99 4.11 -0.60 -15.88
CA ASP A 99 4.60 0.69 -16.40
C ASP A 99 3.51 1.70 -16.81
N VAL A 100 2.23 1.33 -16.69
CA VAL A 100 1.09 2.19 -17.04
C VAL A 100 0.83 3.32 -16.05
N ASP A 101 1.44 3.28 -14.84
CA ASP A 101 1.35 4.34 -13.85
C ASP A 101 2.56 4.41 -12.90
N ASP A 102 2.44 5.21 -11.85
CA ASP A 102 3.49 5.56 -10.90
C ASP A 102 3.41 4.77 -9.58
N VAL A 103 2.68 3.66 -9.53
CA VAL A 103 2.57 2.85 -8.31
C VAL A 103 3.87 2.09 -8.10
N VAL A 104 4.43 2.23 -6.90
CA VAL A 104 5.67 1.56 -6.50
C VAL A 104 5.50 0.82 -5.18
N CYS A 105 6.32 -0.22 -5.01
CA CYS A 105 6.49 -0.91 -3.74
C CYS A 105 7.97 -0.96 -3.38
N ILE A 106 8.27 -0.59 -2.14
CA ILE A 106 9.58 -0.76 -1.50
C ILE A 106 9.43 -1.91 -0.51
N ASP A 107 10.17 -2.99 -0.75
CA ASP A 107 10.16 -4.21 0.06
C ASP A 107 11.35 -4.23 1.02
N LEU A 108 11.06 -4.39 2.31
CA LEU A 108 12.03 -4.43 3.39
C LEU A 108 12.05 -5.84 4.00
N ASP A 109 13.05 -6.63 3.62
CA ASP A 109 13.20 -8.00 4.11
C ASP A 109 13.76 -8.05 5.54
N HIS A 110 13.22 -8.95 6.36
CA HIS A 110 13.71 -9.29 7.71
C HIS A 110 13.91 -8.07 8.63
N CYS A 111 13.05 -7.05 8.48
CA CYS A 111 13.15 -5.80 9.20
C CYS A 111 12.32 -5.73 10.47
N LEU A 112 11.40 -6.67 10.70
CA LEU A 112 10.47 -6.66 11.82
C LEU A 112 10.70 -7.89 12.70
N ASN A 113 11.02 -7.68 13.97
CA ASN A 113 11.19 -8.78 14.91
C ASN A 113 9.81 -9.39 15.23
N PRO A 114 9.59 -10.69 14.97
CA PRO A 114 8.26 -11.31 15.10
C PRO A 114 7.80 -11.48 16.55
N ILE A 115 8.72 -11.47 17.52
CA ILE A 115 8.42 -11.65 18.94
C ILE A 115 8.07 -10.30 19.59
N THR A 116 8.86 -9.27 19.29
CA THR A 116 8.77 -7.96 19.95
C THR A 116 7.99 -6.92 19.15
N GLY A 117 7.77 -7.17 17.85
CA GLY A 117 7.18 -6.20 16.94
C GLY A 117 8.07 -4.98 16.65
N ARG A 118 9.34 -5.01 17.07
CA ARG A 118 10.29 -3.89 16.87
C ARG A 118 10.89 -3.94 15.48
N LEU A 119 10.98 -2.77 14.84
CA LEU A 119 11.72 -2.59 13.60
C LEU A 119 13.22 -2.53 13.86
N ALA A 120 14.00 -3.08 12.92
CA ALA A 120 15.40 -2.80 12.81
C ALA A 120 15.62 -1.28 12.61
N PRO A 121 16.67 -0.67 13.21
CA PRO A 121 16.87 0.78 13.16
C PRO A 121 16.89 1.37 11.74
N TRP A 122 17.49 0.63 10.79
CA TRP A 122 17.56 1.04 9.39
C TRP A 122 16.17 1.09 8.73
N ALA A 123 15.29 0.14 9.04
CA ALA A 123 13.95 0.08 8.49
C ALA A 123 13.04 1.12 9.15
N ALA A 124 13.22 1.36 10.46
CA ALA A 124 12.53 2.45 11.15
C ALA A 124 12.83 3.81 10.52
N ALA A 125 14.07 4.06 10.11
CA ALA A 125 14.44 5.27 9.38
C ALA A 125 13.72 5.37 8.03
N ILE A 126 13.72 4.31 7.23
CA ILE A 126 13.00 4.27 5.93
C ILE A 126 11.50 4.50 6.12
N VAL A 127 10.86 3.81 7.06
CA VAL A 127 9.41 3.93 7.32
C VAL A 127 9.05 5.35 7.76
N ARG A 128 9.88 5.98 8.60
CA ARG A 128 9.72 7.39 8.99
C ARG A 128 9.84 8.32 7.77
N ASP A 129 10.87 8.11 6.96
CA ASP A 129 11.19 8.99 5.82
C ASP A 129 10.23 8.77 4.63
N ALA A 130 9.51 7.64 4.59
CA ALA A 130 8.42 7.39 3.65
C ALA A 130 7.23 8.33 3.84
N GLY A 131 7.08 8.91 5.03
CA GLY A 131 5.97 9.81 5.35
C GLY A 131 4.62 9.10 5.39
N ALA A 132 3.56 9.86 5.06
CA ALA A 132 2.19 9.38 5.14
C ALA A 132 1.82 8.53 3.91
N THR A 133 2.14 7.24 3.97
CA THR A 133 1.80 6.28 2.91
C THR A 133 1.44 4.90 3.48
N TYR A 134 0.83 4.06 2.65
CA TYR A 134 0.44 2.71 3.04
C TYR A 134 1.65 1.81 3.30
N VAL A 135 1.68 1.23 4.50
CA VAL A 135 2.70 0.26 4.90
C VAL A 135 1.99 -0.95 5.49
N GLU A 136 2.32 -2.14 5.01
CA GLU A 136 1.79 -3.41 5.51
C GLU A 136 2.91 -4.38 5.91
N VAL A 137 2.59 -5.28 6.83
CA VAL A 137 3.45 -6.41 7.17
C VAL A 137 3.42 -7.42 6.03
N SER A 138 4.58 -7.82 5.54
CA SER A 138 4.71 -8.79 4.45
C SER A 138 4.13 -10.17 4.83
N PRO A 139 3.92 -11.09 3.88
CA PRO A 139 3.38 -12.42 4.18
C PRO A 139 4.24 -13.25 5.14
N SER A 140 5.57 -13.06 5.15
CA SER A 140 6.46 -13.77 6.07
C SER A 140 6.28 -13.35 7.52
N GLY A 141 5.73 -12.15 7.77
CA GLY A 141 5.47 -11.62 9.11
C GLY A 141 6.65 -10.88 9.73
N ASP A 142 7.83 -10.95 9.11
CA ASP A 142 9.07 -10.32 9.57
C ASP A 142 9.61 -9.25 8.60
N GLY A 143 8.88 -8.94 7.52
CA GLY A 143 9.20 -7.87 6.58
C GLY A 143 8.07 -6.84 6.45
N LEU A 144 8.33 -5.76 5.73
CA LEU A 144 7.35 -4.71 5.43
C LEU A 144 7.31 -4.39 3.93
N HIS A 145 6.11 -4.13 3.41
CA HIS A 145 5.92 -3.47 2.12
C HIS A 145 5.50 -2.02 2.34
N ILE A 146 6.24 -1.08 1.76
CA ILE A 146 5.89 0.34 1.70
C ILE A 146 5.40 0.64 0.29
N TRP A 147 4.13 0.98 0.17
CA TRP A 147 3.49 1.33 -1.09
C TRP A 147 3.43 2.83 -1.25
N GLY A 148 3.64 3.34 -2.46
CA GLY A 148 3.58 4.78 -2.72
C GLY A 148 3.54 5.12 -4.20
N ARG A 149 3.78 6.39 -4.50
CA ARG A 149 3.88 6.95 -5.85
C ARG A 149 5.29 7.44 -6.14
N ALA A 150 5.86 6.99 -7.26
CA ALA A 150 7.12 7.50 -7.82
C ALA A 150 7.35 6.93 -9.24
N ASP A 151 8.20 7.57 -10.02
CA ASP A 151 8.64 7.04 -11.32
C ASP A 151 9.77 6.02 -11.15
N VAL A 152 9.45 4.72 -11.22
CA VAL A 152 10.41 3.61 -11.12
C VAL A 152 10.23 2.66 -12.30
N ARG A 153 11.06 2.86 -13.33
CA ARG A 153 11.03 2.05 -14.56
C ARG A 153 11.90 0.78 -14.49
N GLN A 154 12.86 0.75 -13.58
CA GLN A 154 13.73 -0.39 -13.34
C GLN A 154 13.81 -0.67 -11.84
N GLY A 155 13.49 -1.91 -11.47
CA GLY A 155 13.62 -2.33 -10.09
C GLY A 155 15.07 -2.33 -9.63
N ARG A 156 15.28 -2.14 -8.32
CA ARG A 156 16.62 -2.10 -7.73
C ARG A 156 16.64 -2.88 -6.43
N ARG A 157 17.67 -3.70 -6.24
CA ARG A 157 17.99 -4.34 -4.96
C ARG A 157 19.25 -3.73 -4.37
N ILE A 158 19.13 -3.18 -3.17
CA ILE A 158 20.24 -2.55 -2.44
C ILE A 158 20.57 -3.45 -1.26
N ARG A 159 21.69 -4.16 -1.36
CA ARG A 159 22.20 -5.01 -0.27
C ARG A 159 22.82 -4.13 0.81
N ARG A 160 22.56 -4.49 2.06
CA ARG A 160 23.14 -3.87 3.24
C ARG A 160 24.27 -4.74 3.80
N PRO A 161 25.21 -4.17 4.58
CA PRO A 161 26.35 -4.93 5.12
C PRO A 161 25.97 -6.11 6.02
N ASP A 162 24.80 -6.06 6.66
CA ASP A 162 24.27 -7.13 7.53
C ASP A 162 23.56 -8.26 6.75
N GLY A 163 23.66 -8.26 5.41
CA GLY A 163 23.04 -9.26 4.55
C GLY A 163 21.56 -8.99 4.23
N THR A 164 20.93 -8.00 4.86
CA THR A 164 19.56 -7.57 4.52
C THR A 164 19.55 -6.79 3.20
N ALA A 165 18.36 -6.58 2.63
CA ALA A 165 18.20 -5.80 1.41
C ALA A 165 16.97 -4.90 1.46
N VAL A 166 17.07 -3.80 0.71
CA VAL A 166 15.93 -2.96 0.33
C VAL A 166 15.70 -3.19 -1.16
N GLU A 167 14.50 -3.65 -1.52
CA GLU A 167 14.12 -3.84 -2.92
C GLU A 167 13.08 -2.79 -3.32
N ILE A 168 13.21 -2.24 -4.52
CA ILE A 168 12.34 -1.19 -5.05
C ILE A 168 11.79 -1.70 -6.37
N TYR A 169 10.48 -1.67 -6.52
CA TYR A 169 9.78 -2.15 -7.72
C TYR A 169 8.73 -1.14 -8.17
N GLY A 170 8.65 -0.92 -9.49
CA GLY A 170 7.58 -0.13 -10.12
C GLY A 170 6.95 -0.80 -11.35
N THR A 171 7.53 -1.89 -11.86
CA THR A 171 6.98 -2.60 -13.02
C THR A 171 7.44 -4.06 -13.08
N GLY A 172 6.70 -4.90 -13.83
CA GLY A 172 7.06 -6.27 -14.21
C GLY A 172 7.09 -7.28 -13.08
N ARG A 173 6.59 -6.91 -11.89
CA ARG A 173 6.58 -7.74 -10.68
C ARG A 173 5.21 -7.71 -10.05
N TYR A 174 4.81 -8.83 -9.46
CA TYR A 174 3.68 -8.82 -8.53
C TYR A 174 4.21 -8.81 -7.09
N ILE A 175 3.49 -8.14 -6.20
CA ILE A 175 3.79 -8.10 -4.78
C ILE A 175 2.63 -8.76 -4.04
N ALA A 176 2.95 -9.63 -3.09
CA ALA A 176 1.97 -10.27 -2.25
C ALA A 176 1.36 -9.26 -1.27
N MET A 177 0.03 -9.18 -1.23
CA MET A 177 -0.70 -8.25 -0.37
C MET A 177 -1.22 -8.97 0.88
N THR A 178 -1.10 -8.37 2.06
CA THR A 178 -1.64 -8.95 3.31
C THR A 178 -2.79 -8.15 3.88
N GLY A 179 -2.84 -6.84 3.64
CA GLY A 179 -3.82 -5.96 4.25
C GLY A 179 -3.52 -5.64 5.71
N ARG A 180 -2.48 -6.25 6.29
CA ARG A 180 -2.09 -6.08 7.69
C ARG A 180 -1.27 -4.82 7.83
N ARG A 181 -1.94 -3.68 7.97
CA ARG A 181 -1.28 -2.38 8.15
C ARG A 181 -0.29 -2.41 9.31
N HIS A 182 0.91 -1.90 9.06
CA HIS A 182 1.91 -1.70 10.08
C HIS A 182 1.64 -0.39 10.83
N GLY A 183 1.45 -0.48 12.15
CA GLY A 183 1.17 0.67 13.00
C GLY A 183 -0.10 1.43 12.57
N HIS A 184 0.01 2.75 12.46
CA HIS A 184 -1.08 3.64 12.07
C HIS A 184 -0.92 4.16 10.63
N SER A 185 -0.25 3.41 9.76
CA SER A 185 -0.07 3.82 8.36
C SER A 185 -1.44 4.13 7.71
N PRO A 186 -1.55 5.26 6.97
CA PRO A 186 -2.79 5.60 6.30
C PRO A 186 -3.06 4.63 5.14
N SER A 187 -4.33 4.47 4.76
CA SER A 187 -4.73 3.63 3.63
C SER A 187 -4.78 4.45 2.34
N ILE A 188 -3.65 5.07 1.98
CA ILE A 188 -3.45 5.94 0.81
C ILE A 188 -2.06 5.70 0.21
N LEU A 189 -1.86 6.10 -1.05
CA LEU A 189 -0.52 6.13 -1.67
C LEU A 189 0.05 7.55 -1.66
N GLY A 190 1.03 7.80 -0.79
CA GLY A 190 1.79 9.05 -0.73
C GLY A 190 2.93 9.10 -1.75
N ASP A 191 3.46 10.30 -2.01
CA ASP A 191 4.66 10.49 -2.84
C ASP A 191 5.91 10.02 -2.07
N VAL A 192 6.60 9.02 -2.63
CA VAL A 192 7.83 8.44 -2.05
C VAL A 192 9.08 8.79 -2.85
N SER A 193 8.99 9.70 -3.81
CA SER A 193 10.11 10.08 -4.69
C SER A 193 11.32 10.61 -3.91
N ALA A 194 11.08 11.35 -2.84
CA ALA A 194 12.15 11.84 -1.96
C ALA A 194 12.86 10.69 -1.23
N LEU A 195 12.10 9.73 -0.71
CA LEU A 195 12.64 8.53 -0.07
C LEU A 195 13.52 7.73 -1.04
N LEU A 196 13.06 7.53 -2.27
CA LEU A 196 13.84 6.78 -3.27
C LEU A 196 15.20 7.43 -3.56
N ARG A 197 15.27 8.77 -3.59
CA ARG A 197 16.53 9.50 -3.74
C ARG A 197 17.47 9.29 -2.55
N VAL A 198 16.94 9.22 -1.33
CA VAL A 198 17.72 8.94 -0.12
C VAL A 198 18.26 7.51 -0.16
N ILE A 199 17.39 6.53 -0.43
CA ILE A 199 17.78 5.12 -0.53
C ILE A 199 18.83 4.91 -1.62
N ALA A 200 18.67 5.54 -2.79
CA ALA A 200 19.61 5.42 -3.92
C ALA A 200 21.01 5.99 -3.63
N ARG A 201 21.12 7.01 -2.76
CA ARG A 201 22.38 7.63 -2.36
C ARG A 201 23.09 6.90 -1.20
N GLY A 202 22.46 5.87 -0.65
CA GLY A 202 22.87 5.20 0.58
C GLY A 202 22.26 5.89 1.80
N LEU A 203 21.66 5.08 2.67
CA LEU A 203 21.18 5.51 3.98
C LEU A 203 22.42 5.93 4.80
N ARG A 204 22.54 7.22 5.10
CA ARG A 204 23.58 7.74 6.01
C ARG A 204 23.19 7.50 7.46
#